data_AF-A0A351V9A1-F1
#
_entry.id   AF-A0A351V9A1-F1
#
_cell.length_a   1.000
_cell.length_b   1.000
_cell.length_c   1.000
_cell.angle_alpha   90.00
_cell.angle_beta   90.00
_cell.angle_gamma   90.00
#
_symmetry.space_group_name_H-M   'P 1'
#
loop_
_entity.id
_entity.type
_entity.pdbx_description
1 polymer ?
#
loop_
_entity_poly.entity_id
_entity_poly.type
_entity_poly.pdbx_seq_one_letter_code
_entity_poly.pdbx_strand_id
1 'polypeptide(L)'
;MDKVIEKIKKVYPSTDILLMGVGDRGQKIGGEVHSMPTVRNMIDTQRSVAMRNNVLFWDTREAMGGEDAVVQWNRNGLVNKDYVHLSHKGGQKLAEPLFNAIINSLYK
;
A
#
# COMPACT_ATOMS: atom_id res chain seq x y z
N MET A 1 -15.52 -0.68 -2.34
CA MET A 1 -14.49 -1.00 -3.35
C MET A 1 -14.94 -2.11 -4.30
N ASP A 2 -15.83 -2.99 -3.86
CA ASP A 2 -16.33 -4.17 -4.61
C ASP A 2 -16.91 -3.80 -5.97
N LYS A 3 -17.84 -2.84 -6.00
CA LYS A 3 -18.44 -2.33 -7.25
C LYS A 3 -17.38 -1.88 -8.28
N VAL A 4 -16.22 -1.38 -7.82
CA VAL A 4 -15.12 -0.99 -8.71
C VAL A 4 -14.42 -2.22 -9.25
N ILE A 5 -14.09 -3.19 -8.40
CA ILE A 5 -13.46 -4.45 -8.81
C ILE A 5 -14.38 -5.23 -9.76
N GLU A 6 -15.66 -5.37 -9.43
CA GLU A 6 -16.68 -6.02 -10.27
C GLU A 6 -16.77 -5.35 -11.66
N LYS A 7 -16.76 -4.01 -11.69
CA LYS A 7 -16.75 -3.26 -12.96
C LYS A 7 -15.49 -3.54 -13.77
N ILE A 8 -14.31 -3.56 -13.15
CA ILE A 8 -13.04 -3.87 -13.83
C ILE A 8 -13.07 -5.30 -14.38
N LYS A 9 -13.50 -6.29 -13.59
CA LYS A 9 -13.64 -7.69 -14.04
C LYS A 9 -14.60 -7.83 -15.22
N LYS A 10 -15.69 -7.06 -15.24
CA LYS A 10 -16.64 -7.07 -16.36
C LYS A 10 -16.03 -6.51 -17.65
N VAL A 11 -15.20 -5.47 -17.55
CA VAL A 11 -14.56 -4.82 -18.72
C VAL A 11 -13.33 -5.61 -19.20
N TYR A 12 -12.59 -6.24 -18.29
CA TYR A 12 -11.38 -7.00 -18.56
C TYR A 12 -11.46 -8.42 -17.97
N PRO A 13 -12.27 -9.32 -18.57
CA PRO A 13 -12.60 -10.62 -17.97
C PRO A 13 -11.42 -11.60 -17.85
N SER A 14 -10.34 -11.39 -18.60
CA SER A 14 -9.16 -12.26 -18.62
C SER A 14 -7.92 -11.63 -17.97
N THR A 15 -8.08 -10.56 -17.20
CA THR A 15 -6.95 -9.82 -16.60
C THR A 15 -6.82 -10.11 -15.11
N ASP A 16 -5.58 -10.33 -14.67
CA ASP A 16 -5.24 -10.33 -13.25
C ASP A 16 -5.37 -8.94 -12.64
N ILE A 17 -5.99 -8.85 -11.47
CA ILE A 17 -6.20 -7.59 -10.77
C ILE A 17 -5.36 -7.61 -9.49
N LEU A 18 -4.52 -6.59 -9.32
CA LEU A 18 -3.80 -6.31 -8.09
C LEU A 18 -4.40 -5.08 -7.40
N LEU A 19 -4.95 -5.28 -6.20
CA LEU A 19 -5.35 -4.19 -5.30
C LEU A 19 -4.15 -3.73 -4.47
N MET A 20 -3.70 -2.50 -4.72
CA MET A 20 -2.66 -1.85 -3.93
C MET A 20 -3.25 -1.28 -2.63
N GLY A 21 -2.80 -1.78 -1.49
CA GLY A 21 -3.13 -1.25 -0.17
C GLY A 21 -2.57 0.15 0.04
N VAL A 22 -3.17 0.91 0.96
CA VAL A 22 -2.59 2.22 1.36
C VAL A 22 -1.23 2.00 2.01
N GLY A 23 -0.28 2.91 1.73
CA GLY A 23 0.97 3.00 2.48
C GLY A 23 0.74 3.58 3.88
N ASP A 24 1.79 3.53 4.69
CA ASP A 24 1.79 4.20 6.00
C ASP A 24 1.71 5.73 5.81
N ARG A 25 0.92 6.39 6.66
CA ARG A 25 0.70 7.84 6.61
C ARG A 25 0.83 8.43 7.99
N GLY A 26 1.44 9.59 8.11
CA GLY A 26 1.68 10.24 9.39
C GLY A 26 0.57 11.22 9.77
N GLN A 27 0.26 11.27 11.05
CA GLN A 27 -0.58 12.28 11.68
C GLN A 27 0.12 12.81 12.95
N LYS A 28 -0.04 14.10 13.24
CA LYS A 28 0.46 14.68 14.48
C LYS A 28 -0.44 14.26 15.66
N ILE A 29 0.13 13.55 16.63
CA ILE A 29 -0.53 13.07 17.85
C ILE A 29 0.34 13.48 19.04
N GLY A 30 -0.20 14.25 19.98
CA GLY A 30 0.55 14.64 21.19
C GLY A 30 1.81 15.48 20.94
N GLY A 31 1.95 16.10 19.76
CA GLY A 31 3.14 16.91 19.42
C GLY A 31 4.11 16.21 18.49
N GLU A 32 4.06 14.88 18.41
CA GLU A 32 4.90 14.06 17.55
C GLU A 32 4.11 13.52 16.36
N VAL A 33 4.82 13.05 15.33
CA VAL A 33 4.18 12.41 14.17
C VAL A 33 4.25 10.90 14.36
N HIS A 34 3.10 10.25 14.24
CA HIS A 34 2.95 8.80 14.27
C HIS A 34 2.12 8.34 13.07
N SER A 35 2.08 7.03 12.80
CA SER A 35 1.08 6.43 11.92
C SER A 35 -0.32 6.95 12.26
N MET A 36 -1.07 7.31 11.23
CA MET A 36 -2.46 7.69 11.34
C MET A 36 -3.25 6.45 11.82
N PRO A 37 -3.96 6.50 12.96
CA PRO A 37 -4.54 5.30 13.59
C PRO A 37 -5.52 4.53 12.68
N THR A 38 -6.14 5.22 11.73
CA THR A 38 -7.12 4.65 10.80
C THR A 38 -6.49 3.80 9.70
N VAL A 39 -5.18 3.91 9.43
CA VAL A 39 -4.50 3.18 8.34
C VAL A 39 -4.66 1.67 8.49
N ARG A 40 -4.57 1.16 9.71
CA ARG A 40 -4.75 -0.28 9.98
C ARG A 40 -6.12 -0.79 9.52
N ASN A 41 -7.19 -0.09 9.90
CA ASN A 41 -8.55 -0.44 9.51
C ASN A 41 -8.75 -0.33 7.98
N MET A 42 -8.10 0.64 7.32
CA MET A 42 -8.13 0.76 5.86
C MET A 42 -7.51 -0.46 5.18
N ILE A 43 -6.34 -0.90 5.64
CA ILE A 43 -5.63 -2.06 5.09
C ILE A 43 -6.42 -3.34 5.32
N ASP A 44 -6.94 -3.56 6.53
CA ASP A 44 -7.73 -4.75 6.84
C ASP A 44 -9.00 -4.81 5.97
N THR A 45 -9.62 -3.65 5.72
CA THR A 45 -10.75 -3.54 4.79
C THR A 45 -10.32 -3.82 3.35
N GLN A 46 -9.21 -3.25 2.87
CA GLN A 46 -8.70 -3.48 1.52
C GLN A 46 -8.32 -4.95 1.29
N ARG A 47 -7.66 -5.58 2.26
CA ARG A 47 -7.31 -7.01 2.24
C ARG A 47 -8.55 -7.89 2.18
N SER A 48 -9.55 -7.61 3.02
CA SER A 48 -10.83 -8.33 3.02
C SER A 48 -11.58 -8.19 1.70
N VAL A 49 -11.58 -6.98 1.11
CA VAL A 49 -12.14 -6.72 -0.22
C VAL A 49 -11.42 -7.54 -1.29
N ALA A 50 -10.08 -7.57 -1.28
CA ALA A 50 -9.33 -8.34 -2.26
C ALA A 50 -9.63 -9.84 -2.15
N MET A 51 -9.64 -10.38 -0.93
CA MET A 51 -9.96 -11.79 -0.66
C MET A 51 -11.34 -12.17 -1.17
N ARG A 52 -12.39 -11.43 -0.77
CA ARG A 52 -13.77 -11.78 -1.14
C ARG A 52 -14.08 -11.59 -2.62
N ASN A 53 -13.35 -10.71 -3.31
CA ASN A 53 -13.47 -10.54 -4.74
C ASN A 53 -12.53 -11.46 -5.52
N ASN A 54 -11.72 -12.30 -4.88
CA ASN A 54 -10.70 -13.13 -5.52
C ASN A 54 -9.81 -12.30 -6.47
N VAL A 55 -9.09 -11.33 -5.90
CA VAL A 55 -8.06 -10.54 -6.58
C VAL A 55 -6.81 -10.48 -5.70
N LEU A 56 -5.65 -10.19 -6.31
CA LEU A 56 -4.38 -10.07 -5.59
C LEU A 56 -4.40 -8.84 -4.68
N PHE A 57 -3.63 -8.89 -3.60
CA PHE A 57 -3.46 -7.76 -2.67
C PHE A 57 -1.97 -7.51 -2.42
N TRP A 58 -1.56 -6.24 -2.51
CA TRP A 58 -0.22 -5.79 -2.09
C TRP A 58 -0.33 -4.89 -0.87
N ASP A 59 0.30 -5.29 0.23
CA ASP A 59 0.35 -4.50 1.46
C ASP A 59 1.48 -3.47 1.40
N THR A 60 1.16 -2.29 0.86
CA THR A 60 2.13 -1.20 0.73
C THR A 60 2.66 -0.72 2.09
N ARG A 61 1.85 -0.76 3.15
CA ARG A 61 2.29 -0.36 4.49
C ARG A 61 3.30 -1.36 5.04
N GLU A 62 3.04 -2.65 4.89
CA GLU A 62 4.00 -3.67 5.30
C GLU A 62 5.30 -3.54 4.50
N ALA A 63 5.23 -3.28 3.19
CA ALA A 63 6.39 -3.01 2.36
C ALA A 63 7.19 -1.76 2.79
N MET A 64 6.54 -0.80 3.46
CA MET A 64 7.22 0.34 4.08
C MET A 64 7.91 -0.03 5.40
N GLY A 65 7.47 -1.09 6.08
CA GLY A 65 7.95 -1.50 7.40
C GLY A 65 6.89 -1.42 8.51
N GLY A 66 5.62 -1.20 8.18
CA GLY A 66 4.52 -1.29 9.13
C GLY A 66 4.20 0.00 9.88
N GLU A 67 3.84 -0.14 11.16
CA GLU A 67 3.55 0.97 12.09
C GLU A 67 4.77 1.90 12.26
N ASP A 68 4.53 3.20 12.25
CA ASP A 68 5.51 4.30 12.32
C ASP A 68 6.61 4.30 11.23
N ALA A 69 6.49 3.43 10.21
CA ALA A 69 7.41 3.42 9.08
C ALA A 69 7.49 4.80 8.40
N VAL A 70 6.35 5.49 8.28
CA VAL A 70 6.28 6.82 7.66
C VAL A 70 7.21 7.85 8.31
N VAL A 71 7.45 7.74 9.63
CA VAL A 71 8.36 8.63 10.36
C VAL A 71 9.80 8.42 9.91
N GLN A 72 10.24 7.15 9.85
CA GLN A 72 11.57 6.80 9.34
C GLN A 72 11.71 7.11 7.85
N TRP A 73 10.65 6.93 7.07
CA TRP A 73 10.64 7.25 5.65
C TRP A 73 10.78 8.75 5.41
N ASN A 74 10.10 9.58 6.19
CA ASN A 74 10.28 11.03 6.13
C ASN A 74 11.72 11.44 6.49
N ARG A 75 12.28 10.88 7.57
CA ARG A 75 13.68 11.14 7.99
C ARG A 75 14.68 10.82 6.89
N ASN A 76 14.43 9.77 6.11
CA ASN A 76 15.28 9.32 5.00
C ASN A 76 14.96 9.99 3.65
N GLY A 77 14.04 10.96 3.61
CA GLY A 77 13.63 11.66 2.39
C GLY A 77 12.84 10.80 1.40
N LEU A 78 12.22 9.71 1.86
CA LEU A 78 11.40 8.79 1.07
C LEU A 78 9.92 9.23 1.05
N VAL A 79 9.48 9.98 2.05
CA VAL A 79 8.16 10.61 2.14
C VAL A 79 8.35 12.12 2.32
N ASN A 80 7.46 12.90 1.72
CA ASN A 80 7.44 14.36 1.79
C ASN A 80 7.16 14.84 3.22
N LYS A 81 7.38 16.13 3.48
CA LYS A 81 7.16 16.75 4.80
C LYS A 81 5.70 16.76 5.27
N ASP A 82 4.76 16.40 4.40
CA ASP A 82 3.36 16.17 4.73
C ASP A 82 3.09 14.79 5.36
N TYR A 83 4.09 13.90 5.40
CA TYR A 83 3.98 12.53 5.90
C TYR A 83 2.91 11.69 5.18
N VAL A 84 2.56 12.02 3.94
CA VAL A 84 1.54 11.32 3.17
C VAL A 84 2.07 10.91 1.79
N HIS A 85 2.74 11.82 1.09
CA HIS A 85 3.15 11.58 -0.29
C HIS A 85 4.59 11.09 -0.39
N LEU A 86 4.83 10.09 -1.22
CA LEU A 86 6.17 9.60 -1.51
C LEU A 86 6.97 10.66 -2.29
N SER A 87 8.27 10.72 -2.01
CA SER A 87 9.22 11.35 -2.92
C SER A 87 9.51 10.43 -4.11
N HIS A 88 10.21 10.94 -5.13
CA HIS A 88 10.67 10.10 -6.25
C HIS A 88 11.51 8.90 -5.75
N LYS A 89 12.43 9.15 -4.81
CA LYS A 89 13.25 8.11 -4.16
C LYS A 89 12.41 7.11 -3.37
N GLY A 90 11.37 7.57 -2.68
CA GLY A 90 10.42 6.71 -1.98
C GLY A 90 9.66 5.78 -2.92
N GLY A 91 9.19 6.31 -4.04
CA GLY A 91 8.55 5.52 -5.09
C GLY A 91 9.48 4.44 -5.64
N GLN A 92 10.73 4.79 -5.95
CA GLN A 92 11.74 3.82 -6.40
C GLN A 92 11.99 2.72 -5.36
N LYS A 93 12.11 3.09 -4.07
CA LYS A 93 12.32 2.12 -2.98
C LYS A 93 11.14 1.14 -2.82
N LEU A 94 9.89 1.57 -3.04
CA LEU A 94 8.72 0.67 -3.00
C LEU A 94 8.55 -0.17 -4.27
N ALA A 95 9.00 0.33 -5.42
CA ALA A 95 8.88 -0.40 -6.68
C ALA A 95 9.68 -1.71 -6.65
N GLU A 96 10.86 -1.71 -6.03
CA GLU A 96 11.74 -2.87 -5.94
C GLU A 96 11.12 -4.10 -5.24
N PRO A 97 10.59 -4.01 -4.00
CA PRO A 97 9.96 -5.17 -3.35
C PRO A 97 8.70 -5.64 -4.09
N LEU A 98 7.92 -4.74 -4.67
CA LEU A 98 6.75 -5.12 -5.49
C LEU A 98 7.18 -5.89 -6.73
N PHE A 99 8.18 -5.37 -7.47
CA PHE A 99 8.72 -6.04 -8.65
C PHE A 99 9.24 -7.43 -8.30
N ASN A 100 10.06 -7.54 -7.25
CA ASN A 100 10.60 -8.81 -6.79
C ASN A 100 9.50 -9.79 -6.40
N ALA A 101 8.43 -9.33 -5.73
CA ALA A 101 7.29 -10.17 -5.38
C ALA A 101 6.56 -10.71 -6.61
N ILE A 102 6.35 -9.87 -7.64
CA ILE A 102 5.73 -10.28 -8.90
C ILE A 102 6.60 -11.33 -9.61
N ILE A 103 7.89 -11.04 -9.78
CA ILE A 103 8.85 -11.94 -10.41
C ILE A 103 8.90 -13.29 -9.67
N ASN A 104 9.04 -13.26 -8.35
CA ASN A 104 9.07 -14.47 -7.52
C ASN A 104 7.75 -15.27 -7.57
N SER A 105 6.61 -14.62 -7.86
CA SER A 105 5.32 -15.30 -8.01
C SER A 105 5.14 -15.94 -9.39
N LEU A 106 5.86 -15.46 -10.42
CA LEU A 106 5.75 -15.96 -11.80
C LEU A 106 6.71 -17.11 -12.11
N TYR A 107 7.87 -17.15 -11.44
CA TYR A 107 8.91 -18.16 -11.65
C TYR A 107 8.91 -19.29 -10.60
N LYS A 108 7.83 -19.42 -9.84
CA LYS A 108 7.55 -20.62 -9.03
C LYS A 108 6.70 -21.59 -9.84
#